data_AF-A0A8H3FCF2-F1
#
_entry.id   AF-A0A8H3FCF2-F1
#
_cell.length_a   1.000
_cell.length_b   1.000
_cell.length_c   1.000
_cell.angle_alpha   90.00
_cell.angle_beta   90.00
_cell.angle_gamma   90.00
#
_symmetry.space_group_name_H-M   'P 1'
#
loop_
_entity.id
_entity.type
_entity.pdbx_description
1 polymer ?
#
loop_
_entity_poly.entity_id
_entity_poly.type
_entity_poly.pdbx_seq_one_letter_code
_entity_poly.pdbx_strand_id
1 'polypeptide(L)'
;MAFNPLFLTNLLPRIEWTALRDAAAELGLATLPETKPEITLHRQQSRRQQQQPPSSESEMEETDETTPPLLPMDTTSSNTILDPKDEQVLRDLHRLLLETQVVEGKMVCGNCGFEYRIKEGIANFLLPSHLV
;
A
#
# COMPACT_ATOMS: atom_id res chain seq x y z
N MET A 1 5.77 -9.06 -0.50
CA MET A 1 5.96 -7.85 -1.34
C MET A 1 6.51 -6.76 -0.42
N ALA A 2 7.21 -5.74 -0.90
CA ALA A 2 7.64 -4.66 0.00
C ALA A 2 6.45 -3.77 0.35
N PHE A 3 6.34 -3.36 1.62
CA PHE A 3 5.30 -2.45 2.09
C PHE A 3 5.46 -1.07 1.43
N ASN A 4 4.41 -0.60 0.75
CA ASN A 4 4.38 0.72 0.12
C ASN A 4 3.12 1.48 0.53
N PRO A 5 3.22 2.46 1.45
CA PRO A 5 2.05 3.19 1.95
C PRO A 5 1.41 4.06 0.86
N LEU A 6 2.20 4.66 -0.03
CA LEU A 6 1.70 5.52 -1.11
C LEU A 6 0.82 4.76 -2.11
N PHE A 7 1.14 3.48 -2.37
CA PHE A 7 0.34 2.63 -3.24
C PHE A 7 -1.04 2.38 -2.64
N LEU A 8 -1.07 2.00 -1.35
CA LEU A 8 -2.31 1.69 -0.66
C LEU A 8 -3.20 2.92 -0.49
N THR A 9 -2.64 4.09 -0.17
CA THR A 9 -3.44 5.33 -0.08
C THR A 9 -4.08 5.71 -1.41
N ASN A 10 -3.43 5.42 -2.53
CA ASN A 10 -4.00 5.65 -3.87
C ASN A 10 -5.01 4.58 -4.28
N LEU A 11 -4.86 3.35 -3.77
CA LEU A 11 -5.77 2.25 -4.03
C LEU A 11 -7.06 2.36 -3.20
N LEU A 12 -6.94 2.77 -1.94
CA LEU A 12 -8.04 2.92 -0.98
C LEU A 12 -9.29 3.59 -1.58
N PRO A 13 -9.24 4.77 -2.24
CA PRO A 13 -10.44 5.39 -2.79
C PRO A 13 -11.16 4.54 -3.84
N ARG A 14 -10.47 3.63 -4.53
CA ARG A 14 -11.04 2.74 -5.56
C ARG A 14 -11.58 1.43 -5.02
N ILE A 15 -11.24 1.07 -3.78
CA ILE A 15 -11.73 -0.14 -3.15
C ILE A 15 -13.17 0.07 -2.68
N GLU A 16 -14.02 -0.87 -3.08
CA GLU A 16 -15.36 -1.04 -2.52
C GLU A 16 -15.22 -1.77 -1.17
N TRP A 17 -15.54 -1.06 -0.09
CA TRP A 17 -15.23 -1.50 1.28
C TRP A 17 -16.19 -2.59 1.76
N THR A 18 -17.44 -2.56 1.31
CA THR A 18 -18.47 -3.50 1.78
C THR A 18 -18.20 -4.91 1.25
N ALA A 19 -17.96 -5.06 -0.05
CA ALA A 19 -17.58 -6.32 -0.69
C ALA A 19 -16.25 -6.86 -0.16
N LEU A 20 -15.28 -5.99 0.18
CA LEU A 20 -14.04 -6.44 0.82
C LEU A 20 -14.31 -7.05 2.19
N ARG A 21 -15.19 -6.42 2.99
CA ARG A 21 -15.59 -6.96 4.30
C ARG A 21 -16.35 -8.26 4.17
N ASP A 22 -17.27 -8.35 3.21
CA ASP A 22 -18.05 -9.57 2.96
C ASP A 22 -17.13 -10.71 2.54
N ALA A 23 -16.22 -10.48 1.59
CA ALA A 23 -15.24 -11.48 1.16
C ALA A 23 -14.28 -11.88 2.29
N ALA A 24 -13.82 -10.92 3.11
CA ALA A 24 -12.98 -11.22 4.26
C ALA A 24 -13.72 -12.08 5.29
N ALA A 25 -15.01 -11.78 5.55
CA ALA A 25 -15.84 -12.56 6.45
C ALA A 25 -16.11 -13.98 5.93
N GLU A 26 -16.42 -14.13 4.63
CA GLU A 26 -16.63 -15.44 3.98
C GLU A 26 -15.37 -16.31 4.03
N LEU A 27 -14.20 -15.71 3.87
CA LEU A 27 -12.91 -16.40 3.93
C LEU A 27 -12.39 -16.62 5.36
N GLY A 28 -13.12 -16.14 6.38
CA GLY A 28 -12.69 -16.23 7.78
C GLY A 28 -11.43 -15.40 8.08
N LEU A 29 -11.14 -14.40 7.26
CA LEU A 29 -10.04 -13.47 7.45
C LEU A 29 -10.46 -12.37 8.45
N ALA A 30 -9.45 -11.74 9.06
CA ALA A 30 -9.57 -10.82 10.19
C ALA A 30 -10.76 -9.84 10.15
N THR A 31 -11.26 -9.45 11.33
CA THR A 31 -12.30 -8.43 11.48
C THR A 31 -11.79 -7.06 11.02
N LEU A 32 -12.09 -6.70 9.78
CA LEU A 32 -11.88 -5.35 9.25
C LEU A 32 -12.78 -4.33 9.96
N PRO A 33 -12.33 -3.07 10.10
CA PRO A 33 -13.14 -2.00 10.69
C PRO A 33 -14.43 -1.77 9.88
N GLU A 34 -15.50 -1.38 10.59
CA GLU A 34 -16.81 -1.17 9.97
C GLU A 34 -16.80 -0.05 8.93
N THR A 35 -16.07 1.03 9.22
CA THR A 35 -15.91 2.19 8.36
C THR A 35 -14.55 2.17 7.66
N LYS A 36 -14.56 2.54 6.38
CA LYS A 36 -13.34 2.73 5.59
C LYS A 36 -12.43 3.76 6.28
N PRO A 37 -11.16 3.42 6.56
CA PRO A 37 -10.23 4.37 7.16
C PRO A 37 -9.90 5.47 6.14
N GLU A 38 -9.99 6.73 6.58
CA GLU A 38 -9.60 7.89 5.79
C GLU A 38 -8.15 8.25 6.15
N ILE A 39 -7.22 7.90 5.26
CA ILE A 39 -5.79 8.05 5.54
C ILE A 39 -5.28 9.31 4.85
N THR A 40 -4.83 10.28 5.66
CA THR A 40 -4.32 11.55 5.16
C THR A 40 -2.80 11.54 5.13
N LEU A 41 -2.22 11.57 3.93
CA LEU A 41 -0.78 11.75 3.77
C LEU A 41 -0.40 13.22 3.97
N HIS A 42 0.28 13.52 5.08
CA HIS A 42 0.83 14.85 5.30
C HIS A 42 2.16 14.98 4.56
N ARG A 43 2.13 15.58 3.37
CA ARG A 43 3.34 15.92 2.62
C ARG A 43 4.11 16.99 3.39
N GLN A 44 5.29 16.64 3.92
CA GLN A 44 6.22 17.63 4.48
C GLN A 44 6.57 18.65 3.38
N GLN A 45 6.09 19.88 3.53
CA GLN A 45 6.56 21.00 2.74
C GLN A 45 7.95 21.38 3.24
N SER A 46 8.97 20.64 2.82
CA SER A 46 10.36 21.02 3.07
C SER A 46 10.69 22.29 2.28
N ARG A 47 10.70 23.42 3.01
CA ARG A 47 11.51 24.65 2.82
C ARG A 47 11.74 25.14 1.39
N ARG A 48 10.94 26.13 0.96
CA ARG A 48 11.30 27.10 -0.09
C ARG A 48 11.79 28.46 0.44
N GLN A 49 12.12 28.57 1.73
CA GLN A 49 12.66 29.80 2.31
C GLN A 49 14.08 29.55 2.84
N GLN A 50 15.00 30.42 2.41
CA GLN A 50 16.44 30.52 2.74
C GLN A 50 17.42 29.71 1.87
N GLN A 51 17.56 30.11 0.61
CA GLN A 51 18.90 30.35 0.04
C GLN A 51 18.91 31.77 -0.54
N GLN A 52 19.43 32.72 0.24
CA GLN A 52 20.15 33.85 -0.33
C GLN A 52 21.54 33.33 -0.72
N PRO A 53 22.11 33.71 -1.88
CA PRO A 53 23.50 33.44 -2.15
C PRO A 53 24.36 34.30 -1.20
N PRO A 54 25.28 33.75 -0.39
CA PRO A 54 26.34 34.56 0.17
C PRO A 54 27.28 34.93 -0.98
N SER A 55 27.25 36.20 -1.36
CA SER A 55 28.31 36.82 -2.14
C SER A 55 29.63 36.67 -1.40
N SER A 56 30.61 36.12 -2.12
CA SER A 56 32.05 36.36 -1.97
C SER A 56 32.63 36.22 -0.56
N GLU A 57 33.35 35.12 -0.33
CA GLU A 57 34.78 35.18 -0.01
C GLU A 57 35.39 33.77 -0.05
N SER A 58 36.54 33.71 -0.72
CA SER A 58 37.39 32.55 -0.93
C SER A 58 38.19 32.24 0.33
N GLU A 59 38.17 31.00 0.80
CA GLU A 59 39.27 30.46 1.58
C GLU A 59 39.36 28.95 1.41
N MET A 60 40.61 28.53 1.32
CA MET A 60 41.16 27.25 0.91
C MET A 60 41.56 26.57 2.21
N GLU A 61 41.14 25.34 2.49
CA GLU A 61 41.88 24.49 3.42
C GLU A 61 41.56 23.00 3.29
N GLU A 62 42.56 22.23 3.69
CA GLU A 62 42.95 20.88 3.32
C GLU A 62 42.54 19.85 4.40
N THR A 63 42.51 18.56 4.02
CA THR A 63 42.54 17.36 4.87
C THR A 63 41.30 17.00 5.71
N ASP A 64 40.70 15.83 5.44
CA ASP A 64 40.92 14.60 6.22
C ASP A 64 39.83 13.56 5.89
N GLU A 65 40.28 12.38 5.50
CA GLU A 65 39.47 11.24 5.07
C GLU A 65 38.85 10.55 6.30
N THR A 66 37.71 11.03 6.77
CA THR A 66 36.91 10.29 7.76
C THR A 66 35.65 9.71 7.10
N THR A 67 35.70 8.39 6.94
CA THR A 67 34.63 7.51 6.47
C THR A 67 33.25 7.87 7.05
N PRO A 68 32.21 8.06 6.23
CA PRO A 68 30.86 8.30 6.74
C PRO A 68 30.39 7.11 7.60
N PRO A 69 29.75 7.34 8.76
CA PRO A 69 29.12 6.26 9.49
C PRO A 69 28.02 5.65 8.61
N LEU A 70 28.11 4.34 8.39
CA LEU A 70 27.08 3.55 7.73
C LEU A 70 25.77 3.72 8.50
N LEU A 71 24.84 4.49 7.92
CA LEU A 71 23.46 4.53 8.38
C LEU A 71 22.85 3.13 8.18
N PRO A 72 22.05 2.62 9.14
CA PRO A 72 21.34 1.37 8.95
C PRO A 72 20.42 1.53 7.74
N MET A 73 20.49 0.54 6.86
CA MET A 73 19.78 0.47 5.58
C MET A 73 18.33 0.06 5.85
N ASP A 74 17.58 0.84 6.63
CA ASP A 74 16.13 0.69 6.68
C ASP A 74 15.55 1.47 5.51
N THR A 75 15.17 0.73 4.49
CA THR A 75 14.49 1.13 3.25
C THR A 75 13.20 1.92 3.54
N THR A 76 13.34 3.18 3.95
CA THR A 76 12.24 4.14 4.06
C THR A 76 12.41 5.21 2.98
N SER A 77 12.16 4.83 1.73
CA SER A 77 12.05 5.79 0.63
C SER A 77 10.67 6.45 0.65
N SER A 78 10.53 7.57 1.36
CA SER A 78 9.76 8.78 0.97
C SER A 78 9.45 9.64 2.20
N ASN A 79 9.76 10.93 2.12
CA ASN A 79 9.43 11.97 3.10
C ASN A 79 7.90 12.08 3.35
N THR A 80 7.30 11.16 4.09
CA THR A 80 5.88 11.19 4.45
C THR A 80 5.74 10.84 5.91
N ILE A 81 5.31 11.79 6.74
CA ILE A 81 4.95 11.51 8.13
C ILE A 81 3.60 10.80 8.08
N LEU A 82 3.56 9.53 8.48
CA LEU A 82 2.33 8.81 8.78
C LEU A 82 2.12 8.77 10.29
N ASP A 83 0.87 8.85 10.72
CA ASP A 83 0.52 8.56 12.10
C ASP A 83 0.70 7.05 12.38
N PRO A 84 1.21 6.66 13.56
CA PRO A 84 1.50 5.26 13.87
C PRO A 84 0.25 4.35 13.84
N LYS A 85 -0.93 4.92 14.08
CA LYS A 85 -2.21 4.22 13.96
C LYS A 85 -2.54 3.92 12.49
N ASP A 86 -2.33 4.88 11.60
CA ASP A 86 -2.60 4.74 10.17
C ASP A 86 -1.60 3.79 9.51
N GLU A 87 -0.35 3.80 9.97
CA GLU A 87 0.67 2.87 9.51
C GLU A 87 0.27 1.41 9.81
N GLN A 88 -0.22 1.13 11.02
CA GLN A 88 -0.69 -0.22 11.38
C GLN A 88 -1.84 -0.67 10.48
N VAL A 89 -2.84 0.19 10.28
CA VAL A 89 -3.99 -0.09 9.40
C VAL A 89 -3.55 -0.37 7.97
N LEU A 90 -2.59 0.41 7.44
CA LEU A 90 -2.03 0.19 6.11
C LEU A 90 -1.26 -1.12 6.01
N ARG A 91 -0.52 -1.51 7.05
CA ARG A 91 0.20 -2.80 7.07
C ARG A 91 -0.78 -3.97 7.07
N ASP A 92 -1.86 -3.87 7.83
CA ASP A 92 -2.90 -4.89 7.85
C ASP A 92 -3.62 -4.98 6.49
N LEU A 93 -3.91 -3.84 5.87
CA LEU A 93 -4.44 -3.77 4.50
C LEU A 93 -3.47 -4.34 3.46
N HIS A 94 -2.17 -4.07 3.58
CA HIS A 94 -1.15 -4.64 2.70
C HIS A 94 -1.21 -6.16 2.71
N ARG A 95 -1.20 -6.73 3.91
CA ARG A 95 -1.24 -8.18 4.12
C ARG A 95 -2.53 -8.79 3.55
N LEU A 96 -3.67 -8.13 3.77
CA LEU A 96 -4.94 -8.64 3.28
C LEU A 96 -5.06 -8.53 1.75
N LEU A 97 -4.71 -7.39 1.15
CA LEU A 97 -4.98 -7.12 -0.26
C LEU A 97 -3.90 -7.63 -1.22
N LEU A 98 -2.65 -7.70 -0.77
CA LEU A 98 -1.51 -7.99 -1.65
C LEU A 98 -0.76 -9.28 -1.28
N GLU A 99 -0.82 -9.70 -0.02
CA GLU A 99 -0.14 -10.94 0.42
C GLU A 99 -1.08 -12.14 0.51
N THR A 100 -2.39 -11.89 0.66
CA THR A 100 -3.39 -12.96 0.73
C THR A 100 -3.89 -13.30 -0.66
N GLN A 101 -3.81 -14.58 -1.03
CA GLN A 101 -4.22 -15.09 -2.34
C GLN A 101 -5.03 -16.38 -2.17
N VAL A 102 -6.06 -16.55 -3.01
CA VAL A 102 -6.86 -17.78 -3.05
C VAL A 102 -6.22 -18.74 -4.03
N VAL A 103 -5.65 -19.84 -3.54
CA VAL A 103 -4.97 -20.85 -4.39
C VAL A 103 -5.97 -21.76 -5.09
N GLU A 104 -6.97 -22.25 -4.35
CA GLU A 104 -8.03 -23.09 -4.87
C GLU A 104 -9.37 -22.69 -4.26
N GLY A 105 -10.43 -22.70 -5.06
CA GLY A 105 -11.76 -22.33 -4.58
C GLY A 105 -12.79 -22.15 -5.69
N LYS A 106 -13.94 -21.60 -5.33
CA LYS A 106 -14.97 -21.17 -6.29
C LYS A 106 -15.63 -19.88 -5.81
N MET A 107 -16.01 -19.03 -6.74
CA MET A 107 -16.84 -17.84 -6.51
C MET A 107 -18.18 -18.05 -7.19
N VAL A 108 -19.27 -17.77 -6.51
CA VAL A 108 -20.62 -17.93 -7.07
C VAL A 108 -21.21 -16.54 -7.30
N CYS A 109 -21.69 -16.27 -8.51
CA CYS A 109 -22.36 -15.00 -8.78
C CYS A 109 -23.67 -14.92 -7.97
N GLY A 110 -23.82 -13.90 -7.11
CA GLY A 110 -25.04 -13.67 -6.34
C GLY A 110 -26.29 -13.34 -7.17
N ASN A 111 -26.12 -12.99 -8.46
CA ASN A 111 -27.24 -12.66 -9.36
C ASN A 111 -27.74 -13.85 -10.19
N CYS A 112 -26.84 -14.64 -10.79
CA CYS A 112 -27.21 -15.75 -11.68
C CYS A 112 -26.87 -17.15 -11.16
N GLY A 113 -26.10 -17.26 -10.07
CA GLY A 113 -25.70 -18.54 -9.49
C GLY A 113 -24.59 -19.29 -10.24
N PHE A 114 -23.98 -18.68 -11.27
CA PHE A 114 -22.87 -19.32 -12.00
C PHE A 114 -21.62 -19.46 -11.11
N GLU A 115 -20.97 -20.62 -11.18
CA GLU A 115 -19.77 -20.94 -10.40
C GLU A 115 -18.49 -20.69 -11.21
N TYR A 116 -17.68 -19.73 -10.77
CA TYR A 116 -16.34 -19.46 -11.29
C TYR A 116 -15.30 -20.23 -10.46
N ARG A 117 -14.57 -21.15 -11.09
CA ARG A 117 -13.55 -21.97 -10.40
C ARG A 117 -12.20 -21.26 -10.36
N ILE A 118 -11.52 -21.38 -9.24
CA ILE A 118 -10.14 -20.92 -9.03
C ILE A 118 -9.24 -22.16 -8.92
N LYS A 119 -8.20 -22.22 -9.76
CA LYS A 119 -7.19 -23.28 -9.74
C LYS A 119 -5.81 -22.66 -9.86
N GLU A 120 -4.87 -23.11 -9.03
CA GLU A 120 -3.48 -22.62 -9.03
C GLU A 120 -3.37 -21.10 -8.88
N GLY A 121 -4.31 -20.47 -8.17
CA GLY A 121 -4.37 -19.02 -8.01
C GLY A 121 -5.01 -18.26 -9.18
N ILE A 122 -5.46 -18.95 -10.22
CA ILE A 122 -6.06 -18.34 -11.42
C ILE A 122 -7.56 -18.58 -11.42
N ALA A 123 -8.33 -17.49 -11.36
CA ALA A 123 -9.78 -17.51 -11.48
C ALA A 123 -10.21 -17.63 -12.94
N ASN A 124 -11.06 -18.63 -13.25
CA ASN A 124 -11.64 -18.79 -14.58
C ASN A 124 -12.97 -18.02 -14.69
N PHE A 125 -12.94 -16.89 -15.39
CA PHE A 125 -14.11 -16.05 -15.69
C PHE A 125 -14.69 -16.27 -17.11
N LEU A 126 -14.28 -17.34 -17.80
CA LEU A 126 -14.81 -17.64 -19.14
C LEU A 126 -16.27 -18.08 -19.05
N LEU A 127 -17.14 -17.31 -19.70
CA LEU A 127 -18.55 -17.63 -19.85
C LEU A 127 -18.77 -18.46 -21.12
N PRO A 128 -19.66 -19.47 -21.09
CA PRO A 128 -20.11 -20.13 -22.30
C PRO A 128 -20.78 -19.15 -23.28
N SER A 129 -20.69 -19.41 -24.58
CA SER A 129 -21.22 -18.55 -25.65
C SER A 129 -22.75 -18.34 -25.63
N HIS A 130 -23.49 -19.10 -24.82
CA HIS A 130 -24.94 -18.95 -24.63
C HIS A 130 -25.31 -18.14 -23.37
N LEU A 131 -24.32 -17.66 -22.62
CA LEU A 131 -24.45 -16.91 -21.36
C LEU A 131 -23.84 -15.50 -21.45
N VAL A 132 -23.59 -15.01 -22.67
CA VAL A 132 -23.04 -13.67 -23.00
C VAL A 132 -24.10 -12.85 -23.73
#